data_AF-A0A535Y6X1-F1
#
_entry.id   AF-A0A535Y6X1-F1
#
_cell.length_a   1.000
_cell.length_b   1.000
_cell.length_c   1.000
_cell.angle_alpha   90.00
_cell.angle_beta   90.00
_cell.angle_gamma   90.00
#
_symmetry.space_group_name_H-M   'P 1'
#
loop_
_entity.id
_entity.type
_entity.pdbx_description
1 polymer ?
#
loop_
_entity_poly.entity_id
_entity_poly.type
_entity_poly.pdbx_seq_one_letter_code
_entity_poly.pdbx_strand_id
1 'polypeptide(L)'
;MRTTRQWRKELATYRDRAVVLRKLDYGEADRIFTLLTRDHGKVGAIAKGVRKLASKLGPSLELYGHIDVLLAKGRGDLDVVAQVERVPGYRIEGDVERMAHAALIAELAERVCEDRHPVDGVYELAVGALYELGHESDPRRASAWFIMTALDLLGYAPQLMACVSCERPLAAKPAAFSAAAGGFLCDQCAPPAMDLVPVATIKVLRLMASGDLATYRRLKLDAQLMGSIEGVLQSQLEHHLDRRLKSLAFLNQMRA
;
A
#
# COMPACT_ATOMS: atom_id res chain seq x y z
N MET A 1 -34.76 -3.02 -48.51
CA MET A 1 -34.31 -1.69 -48.05
C MET A 1 -33.79 -1.81 -46.62
N ARG A 2 -32.63 -1.22 -46.40
CA ARG A 2 -31.79 -1.29 -45.19
C ARG A 2 -32.49 -0.69 -43.97
N THR A 3 -32.30 -1.30 -42.80
CA THR A 3 -32.13 -0.59 -41.53
C THR A 3 -31.52 -1.52 -40.47
N THR A 4 -30.22 -1.76 -40.55
CA THR A 4 -29.41 -2.20 -39.42
C THR A 4 -29.24 -1.02 -38.47
N ARG A 5 -30.03 -1.01 -37.39
CA ARG A 5 -29.94 -0.01 -36.31
C ARG A 5 -28.62 -0.19 -35.55
N GLN A 6 -27.67 0.69 -35.87
CA GLN A 6 -26.35 0.82 -35.25
C GLN A 6 -26.48 1.49 -33.87
N TRP A 7 -26.76 0.70 -32.83
CA TRP A 7 -26.70 1.17 -31.43
C TRP A 7 -25.25 1.14 -30.92
N ARG A 8 -24.40 2.03 -31.44
CA ARG A 8 -23.15 2.40 -30.76
C ARG A 8 -23.45 3.60 -29.86
N LYS A 9 -23.93 3.32 -28.65
CA LYS A 9 -23.77 4.25 -27.53
C LYS A 9 -22.26 4.33 -27.34
N GLU A 10 -21.61 5.40 -27.74
CA GLU A 10 -20.20 5.64 -27.41
C GLU A 10 -20.09 5.56 -25.88
N LEU A 11 -19.57 4.44 -25.39
CA LEU A 11 -19.20 4.33 -23.99
C LEU A 11 -18.03 5.28 -23.84
N ALA A 12 -18.21 6.35 -23.06
CA ALA A 12 -17.13 7.28 -22.77
C ALA A 12 -15.90 6.48 -22.32
N THR A 13 -14.83 6.58 -23.11
CA THR A 13 -13.54 5.98 -22.78
C THR A 13 -12.69 7.02 -22.09
N TYR A 14 -11.89 6.60 -21.13
CA TYR A 14 -10.92 7.45 -20.47
C TYR A 14 -9.63 6.68 -20.23
N ARG A 15 -8.52 7.41 -20.21
CA ARG A 15 -7.18 6.86 -20.01
C ARG A 15 -6.67 7.31 -18.64
N ASP A 16 -6.00 6.41 -17.93
CA ASP A 16 -5.46 6.69 -16.60
C ASP A 16 -4.21 5.84 -16.35
N ARG A 17 -3.36 6.26 -15.41
CA ARG A 17 -2.30 5.41 -14.87
C ARG A 17 -2.82 4.68 -13.64
N ALA A 18 -2.54 3.40 -13.53
CA ALA A 18 -3.07 2.57 -12.46
C ALA A 18 -2.05 1.58 -11.89
N VAL A 19 -2.27 1.17 -10.65
CA VAL A 19 -1.66 -0.02 -10.05
C VAL A 19 -2.71 -1.10 -9.95
N VAL A 20 -2.37 -2.33 -10.38
CA VAL A 20 -3.25 -3.49 -10.22
C VAL A 20 -3.20 -3.97 -8.77
N LEU A 21 -4.24 -3.72 -7.98
CA LEU A 21 -4.30 -4.14 -6.57
C LEU A 21 -4.70 -5.61 -6.42
N ARG A 22 -5.71 -6.04 -7.18
CA ARG A 22 -6.31 -7.37 -7.08
C ARG A 22 -6.70 -7.89 -8.45
N LYS A 23 -6.67 -9.23 -8.60
CA LYS A 23 -7.21 -9.95 -9.76
C LYS A 23 -8.13 -11.08 -9.30
N LEU A 24 -9.23 -11.29 -10.01
CA LEU A 24 -10.20 -12.35 -9.77
C LEU A 24 -10.55 -12.99 -11.11
N ASP A 25 -10.44 -14.32 -11.21
CA ASP A 25 -10.90 -15.06 -12.38
C ASP A 25 -12.44 -14.97 -12.48
N TYR A 26 -12.94 -14.68 -13.68
CA TYR A 26 -14.37 -14.51 -13.94
C TYR A 26 -14.78 -15.30 -15.18
N GLY A 27 -15.65 -16.29 -14.99
CA GLY A 27 -16.01 -17.24 -16.04
C GLY A 27 -14.80 -17.95 -16.64
N GLU A 28 -14.92 -18.37 -17.89
CA GLU A 28 -13.91 -19.21 -18.54
C GLU A 28 -12.68 -18.44 -19.03
N ALA A 29 -12.85 -17.19 -19.49
CA ALA A 29 -11.80 -16.49 -20.24
C ALA A 29 -11.46 -15.10 -19.70
N ASP A 30 -12.22 -14.57 -18.74
CA ASP A 30 -12.14 -13.18 -18.31
C ASP A 30 -11.51 -13.06 -16.91
N ARG A 31 -11.07 -11.85 -16.54
CA ARG A 31 -10.72 -11.50 -15.16
C ARG A 31 -11.30 -10.14 -14.80
N ILE A 32 -11.65 -9.99 -13.54
CA ILE A 32 -11.97 -8.71 -12.92
C ILE A 32 -10.73 -8.25 -12.15
N PHE A 33 -10.38 -6.99 -12.33
CA PHE A 33 -9.28 -6.33 -11.65
C PHE A 33 -9.79 -5.19 -10.77
N THR A 34 -9.17 -5.00 -9.62
CA THR A 34 -9.28 -3.78 -8.84
C THR A 34 -8.04 -2.94 -9.11
N LEU A 35 -8.26 -1.73 -9.63
CA LEU A 35 -7.22 -0.79 -10.04
C LEU A 35 -7.22 0.40 -9.10
N LEU A 36 -6.06 0.75 -8.54
CA LEU A 36 -5.84 2.07 -7.96
C LEU A 36 -5.39 3.00 -9.07
N THR A 37 -6.29 3.87 -9.51
CA THR A 37 -6.04 4.83 -10.58
C THR A 37 -5.62 6.17 -10.00
N ARG A 38 -4.87 6.96 -10.77
CA ARG A 38 -4.41 8.28 -10.32
C ARG A 38 -5.58 9.25 -10.21
N ASP A 39 -6.38 9.34 -11.27
CA ASP A 39 -7.35 10.42 -11.41
C ASP A 39 -8.78 9.98 -11.05
N HIS A 40 -9.04 8.67 -10.98
CA HIS A 40 -10.38 8.12 -10.74
C HIS A 40 -10.47 7.24 -9.49
N GLY A 41 -9.48 7.28 -8.59
CA GLY A 41 -9.46 6.49 -7.36
C GLY A 41 -9.51 4.98 -7.60
N LYS A 42 -10.24 4.24 -6.78
CA LYS A 42 -10.39 2.79 -6.92
C LYS A 42 -11.42 2.46 -8.00
N VAL A 43 -11.03 1.66 -9.00
CA VAL A 43 -11.88 1.27 -10.13
C VAL A 43 -11.88 -0.25 -10.31
N GLY A 44 -13.07 -0.83 -10.35
CA GLY A 44 -13.26 -2.21 -10.82
C GLY A 44 -13.29 -2.26 -12.35
N ALA A 45 -12.50 -3.15 -12.95
CA ALA A 45 -12.43 -3.29 -14.40
C ALA A 45 -12.42 -4.77 -14.84
N ILE A 46 -13.26 -5.12 -15.80
CA ILE A 46 -13.25 -6.45 -16.44
C ILE A 46 -12.38 -6.43 -17.70
N ALA A 47 -11.44 -7.37 -17.80
CA ALA A 47 -10.67 -7.63 -19.00
C ALA A 47 -11.18 -8.90 -19.68
N LYS A 48 -11.88 -8.74 -20.80
CA LYS A 48 -12.50 -9.83 -21.54
C LYS A 48 -11.46 -10.64 -22.33
N GLY A 49 -11.56 -11.96 -22.27
CA GLY A 49 -10.67 -12.89 -22.93
C GLY A 49 -9.22 -12.84 -22.44
N VAL A 50 -8.96 -12.18 -21.30
CA VAL A 50 -7.60 -11.92 -20.81
C VAL A 50 -6.82 -13.20 -20.50
N ARG A 51 -7.52 -14.29 -20.17
CA ARG A 51 -6.94 -15.60 -19.85
C ARG A 51 -6.64 -16.46 -21.09
N LYS A 52 -7.08 -16.04 -22.29
CA LYS A 52 -6.76 -16.74 -23.54
C LYS A 52 -5.27 -16.61 -23.84
N LEU A 53 -4.65 -17.68 -24.33
CA LEU A 53 -3.22 -17.67 -24.70
C LEU A 53 -2.86 -16.55 -25.69
N ALA A 54 -3.76 -16.21 -26.61
CA ALA A 54 -3.57 -15.14 -27.60
C ALA A 54 -3.91 -13.73 -27.08
N SER A 55 -4.18 -13.57 -25.79
CA SER A 55 -4.56 -12.28 -25.18
C SER A 55 -3.42 -11.27 -25.25
N LYS A 56 -3.73 -10.09 -25.80
CA LYS A 56 -2.81 -8.94 -25.78
C LYS A 56 -2.83 -8.17 -24.45
N LEU A 57 -3.86 -8.36 -23.63
CA LEU A 57 -4.02 -7.63 -22.35
C LEU A 57 -3.31 -8.34 -21.20
N GLY A 58 -3.23 -9.67 -21.25
CA GLY A 58 -2.75 -10.52 -20.15
C GLY A 58 -1.36 -10.13 -19.62
N PRO A 59 -0.32 -10.04 -20.49
CA PRO A 59 1.05 -9.79 -20.04
C PRO A 59 1.27 -8.47 -19.31
N SER A 60 0.42 -7.47 -19.54
CA SER A 60 0.49 -6.16 -18.89
C SER A 60 -0.35 -6.08 -17.61
N LEU A 61 -1.37 -6.92 -17.45
CA LEU A 61 -2.30 -6.94 -16.31
C LEU A 61 -1.88 -7.94 -15.23
N GLU A 62 -0.67 -7.78 -14.72
CA GLU A 62 -0.16 -8.55 -13.58
C GLU A 62 -0.36 -7.82 -12.26
N LEU A 63 -0.46 -8.60 -11.17
CA LEU A 63 -0.62 -8.04 -9.82
C LEU A 63 0.51 -7.07 -9.49
N TYR A 64 0.14 -5.96 -8.86
CA TYR A 64 1.01 -4.87 -8.40
C TYR A 64 1.76 -4.14 -9.53
N GLY A 65 1.46 -4.48 -10.78
CA GLY A 65 2.02 -3.82 -11.95
C GLY A 65 1.52 -2.39 -12.09
N HIS A 66 2.43 -1.49 -12.46
CA HIS A 66 2.11 -0.12 -12.87
C HIS A 66 1.78 -0.09 -14.35
N ILE A 67 0.59 0.39 -14.68
CA ILE A 67 0.03 0.33 -16.02
C ILE A 67 -0.52 1.68 -16.47
N ASP A 68 -0.55 1.88 -17.78
CA ASP A 68 -1.34 2.88 -18.46
C ASP A 68 -2.51 2.15 -19.13
N VAL A 69 -3.73 2.52 -18.77
CA VAL A 69 -4.94 1.76 -19.11
C VAL A 69 -5.97 2.66 -19.78
N LEU A 70 -6.53 2.18 -20.89
CA LEU A 70 -7.72 2.74 -21.51
C LEU A 70 -8.93 1.94 -21.04
N LEU A 71 -9.84 2.60 -20.35
CA LEU A 71 -11.07 2.03 -19.82
C LEU A 71 -12.27 2.58 -20.59
N ALA A 72 -13.18 1.69 -20.99
CA ALA A 72 -14.51 2.07 -21.44
C ALA A 72 -15.47 1.97 -20.26
N LYS A 73 -16.24 3.05 -19.99
CA LYS A 73 -17.27 3.02 -18.94
C LYS A 73 -18.21 1.84 -19.19
N GLY A 74 -18.38 0.97 -18.20
CA GLY A 74 -19.23 -0.20 -18.33
C GLY A 74 -20.68 0.05 -17.90
N ARG A 75 -21.42 -1.03 -17.65
CA ARG A 75 -22.76 -0.97 -17.03
C ARG A 75 -22.61 -1.43 -15.58
N GLY A 76 -23.03 -0.60 -14.63
CA GLY A 76 -22.85 -0.87 -13.19
C GLY A 76 -21.45 -0.50 -12.71
N ASP A 77 -20.88 -1.30 -11.81
CA ASP A 77 -19.67 -0.95 -11.06
C ASP A 77 -18.37 -1.29 -11.78
N LEU A 78 -18.43 -2.09 -12.85
CA LEU A 78 -17.26 -2.52 -13.61
C LEU A 78 -17.13 -1.78 -14.93
N ASP A 79 -15.96 -1.16 -15.14
CA ASP A 79 -15.53 -0.67 -16.44
C ASP A 79 -14.89 -1.80 -17.26
N VAL A 80 -14.69 -1.60 -18.56
CA VAL A 80 -14.10 -2.60 -19.45
C VAL A 80 -12.71 -2.16 -19.88
N VAL A 81 -11.71 -3.02 -19.69
CA VAL A 81 -10.36 -2.77 -20.19
C VAL A 81 -10.35 -2.85 -21.71
N ALA A 82 -10.10 -1.72 -22.36
CA ALA A 82 -10.01 -1.63 -23.82
C ALA A 82 -8.56 -1.80 -24.31
N GLN A 83 -7.60 -1.16 -23.62
CA GLN A 83 -6.17 -1.26 -23.90
C GLN A 83 -5.39 -1.17 -22.59
N VAL A 84 -4.20 -1.76 -22.57
CA VAL A 84 -3.29 -1.67 -21.44
C VAL A 84 -1.84 -1.79 -21.89
N GLU A 85 -1.01 -0.91 -21.36
CA GLU A 85 0.43 -0.93 -21.54
C GLU A 85 1.09 -0.89 -20.16
N ARG A 86 2.17 -1.64 -20.00
CA ARG A 86 2.95 -1.58 -18.75
C ARG A 86 3.80 -0.31 -18.75
N VAL A 87 3.74 0.44 -17.66
CA VAL A 87 4.64 1.58 -17.45
C VAL A 87 6.00 1.02 -17.02
N PRO A 88 7.12 1.42 -17.69
CA PRO A 88 8.45 1.05 -17.24
C PRO A 88 8.73 1.53 -15.81
N GLY A 89 9.43 0.73 -15.01
CA GLY A 89 9.75 1.10 -13.63
C GLY A 89 10.23 -0.09 -12.81
N TYR A 90 9.29 -0.85 -12.26
CA TYR A 90 9.60 -1.97 -11.37
C TYR A 90 8.85 -3.25 -11.76
N ARG A 91 9.36 -4.38 -11.27
CA ARG A 91 8.71 -5.68 -11.32
C ARG A 91 8.83 -6.37 -9.96
N ILE A 92 7.74 -6.96 -9.50
CA ILE A 92 7.73 -7.81 -8.30
C ILE A 92 7.57 -9.24 -8.81
N GLU A 93 8.68 -9.92 -9.09
CA GLU A 93 8.68 -11.27 -9.69
C GLU A 93 9.50 -12.24 -8.83
N GLY A 94 8.97 -13.44 -8.60
CA GLY A 94 9.74 -14.61 -8.14
C GLY A 94 10.12 -14.66 -6.65
N ASP A 95 9.69 -13.70 -5.84
CA ASP A 95 10.03 -13.62 -4.41
C ASP A 95 8.74 -13.55 -3.57
N VAL A 96 8.48 -14.60 -2.78
CA VAL A 96 7.29 -14.74 -1.96
C VAL A 96 7.20 -13.65 -0.89
N GLU A 97 8.33 -13.25 -0.29
CA GLU A 97 8.37 -12.22 0.73
C GLU A 97 8.05 -10.84 0.13
N ARG A 98 8.64 -10.51 -1.02
CA ARG A 98 8.27 -9.28 -1.76
C ARG A 98 6.82 -9.28 -2.17
N MET A 99 6.29 -10.41 -2.66
CA MET A 99 4.88 -10.51 -3.00
C MET A 99 3.96 -10.30 -1.79
N ALA A 100 4.36 -10.76 -0.61
CA ALA A 100 3.63 -10.54 0.64
C ALA A 100 3.64 -9.05 1.06
N HIS A 101 4.79 -8.38 0.94
CA HIS A 101 4.88 -6.93 1.19
C HIS A 101 4.13 -6.10 0.14
N ALA A 102 4.11 -6.52 -1.13
CA ALA A 102 3.30 -5.89 -2.16
C ALA A 102 1.80 -6.05 -1.88
N ALA A 103 1.39 -7.23 -1.39
CA ALA A 103 0.02 -7.47 -0.95
C ALA A 103 -0.37 -6.57 0.22
N LEU A 104 0.54 -6.32 1.17
CA LEU A 104 0.31 -5.38 2.27
C LEU A 104 0.11 -3.94 1.79
N ILE A 105 0.97 -3.47 0.89
CA ILE A 105 0.85 -2.15 0.28
C ILE A 105 -0.49 -2.04 -0.46
N ALA A 106 -0.84 -3.04 -1.26
CA ALA A 106 -2.07 -3.06 -2.04
C ALA A 106 -3.32 -3.13 -1.16
N GLU A 107 -3.36 -3.98 -0.13
CA GLU A 107 -4.50 -4.13 0.77
C GLU A 107 -4.74 -2.85 1.56
N LEU A 108 -3.69 -2.20 2.06
CA LEU A 108 -3.84 -0.93 2.78
C LEU A 108 -4.29 0.18 1.84
N ALA A 109 -3.70 0.31 0.65
CA ALA A 109 -4.13 1.29 -0.36
C ALA A 109 -5.59 1.07 -0.80
N GLU A 110 -6.02 -0.19 -0.96
CA GLU A 110 -7.41 -0.52 -1.28
C GLU A 110 -8.38 -0.09 -0.17
N ARG A 111 -7.94 -0.20 1.09
CA ARG A 111 -8.78 0.01 2.27
C ARG A 111 -8.98 1.48 2.62
N VAL A 112 -8.02 2.33 2.26
CA VAL A 112 -8.11 3.78 2.47
C VAL A 112 -8.83 4.52 1.34
N CYS A 113 -8.95 3.89 0.16
CA CYS A 113 -9.66 4.46 -0.98
C CYS A 113 -11.08 3.92 -1.12
N GLU A 114 -12.04 4.82 -1.34
CA GLU A 114 -13.39 4.47 -1.75
C GLU A 114 -13.48 4.28 -3.28
N ASP A 115 -14.55 3.62 -3.73
CA ASP A 115 -14.79 3.41 -5.16
C ASP A 115 -15.01 4.74 -5.87
N ARG A 116 -14.24 4.95 -6.94
CA ARG A 116 -14.27 6.15 -7.78
C ARG A 116 -14.01 7.47 -7.05
N HIS A 117 -13.38 7.42 -5.88
CA HIS A 117 -12.98 8.58 -5.10
C HIS A 117 -11.46 8.62 -4.93
N PRO A 118 -10.72 9.39 -5.75
CA PRO A 118 -9.29 9.55 -5.55
C PRO A 118 -9.02 10.24 -4.21
N VAL A 119 -8.02 9.74 -3.50
CA VAL A 119 -7.49 10.36 -2.28
C VAL A 119 -6.11 10.88 -2.61
N ASP A 120 -5.91 12.18 -2.42
CA ASP A 120 -4.66 12.85 -2.76
C ASP A 120 -3.46 12.14 -2.11
N GLY A 121 -2.43 11.84 -2.91
CA GLY A 121 -1.19 11.22 -2.45
C GLY A 121 -1.21 9.71 -2.24
N VAL A 122 -2.36 9.04 -2.11
CA VAL A 122 -2.40 7.57 -1.92
C VAL A 122 -1.85 6.84 -3.13
N TYR A 123 -2.21 7.29 -4.33
CA TYR A 123 -1.70 6.71 -5.58
C TYR A 123 -0.18 6.81 -5.67
N GLU A 124 0.37 8.01 -5.47
CA GLU A 124 1.80 8.30 -5.51
C GLU A 124 2.55 7.48 -4.45
N LEU A 125 1.98 7.40 -3.25
CA LEU A 125 2.55 6.63 -2.15
C LEU A 125 2.60 5.13 -2.46
N ALA A 126 1.52 4.56 -3.00
CA ALA A 126 1.47 3.14 -3.36
C ALA A 126 2.44 2.82 -4.51
N VAL A 127 2.48 3.64 -5.57
CA VAL A 127 3.42 3.47 -6.68
C VAL A 127 4.86 3.60 -6.20
N GLY A 128 5.17 4.62 -5.39
CA GLY A 128 6.49 4.83 -4.82
C GLY A 128 6.94 3.66 -3.95
N ALA A 129 6.06 3.17 -3.07
CA ALA A 129 6.36 2.02 -2.21
C ALA A 129 6.60 0.74 -3.00
N LEU A 130 5.81 0.47 -4.04
CA LEU A 130 6.03 -0.69 -4.91
C LEU A 130 7.31 -0.55 -5.75
N TYR A 131 7.67 0.67 -6.14
CA TYR A 131 8.95 0.94 -6.79
C TYR A 131 10.12 0.66 -5.84
N GLU A 132 10.09 1.17 -4.60
CA GLU A 132 11.12 0.86 -3.59
C GLU A 132 11.19 -0.64 -3.30
N LEU A 133 10.04 -1.30 -3.18
CA LEU A 133 9.95 -2.73 -2.95
C LEU A 133 10.61 -3.55 -4.07
N GLY A 134 10.63 -3.03 -5.31
CA GLY A 134 11.33 -3.67 -6.43
C GLY A 134 12.86 -3.51 -6.38
N HIS A 135 13.39 -2.56 -5.61
CA HIS A 135 14.81 -2.17 -5.61
C HIS A 135 15.53 -2.38 -4.27
N GLU A 136 14.80 -2.43 -3.16
CA GLU A 136 15.37 -2.64 -1.83
C GLU A 136 15.95 -4.05 -1.68
N SER A 137 17.05 -4.20 -0.95
CA SER A 137 17.57 -5.53 -0.61
C SER A 137 16.67 -6.25 0.39
N ASP A 138 16.07 -5.49 1.32
CA ASP A 138 15.15 -5.97 2.35
C ASP A 138 13.76 -5.37 2.11
N PRO A 139 12.75 -6.18 1.70
CA PRO A 139 11.42 -5.69 1.34
C PRO A 139 10.69 -5.02 2.52
N ARG A 140 11.07 -5.33 3.76
CA ARG A 140 10.48 -4.75 4.96
C ARG A 140 10.65 -3.24 4.98
N ARG A 141 11.77 -2.72 4.48
CA ARG A 141 12.08 -1.28 4.45
C ARG A 141 11.04 -0.50 3.65
N ALA A 142 10.70 -0.99 2.46
CA ALA A 142 9.71 -0.35 1.60
C ALA A 142 8.32 -0.33 2.26
N SER A 143 7.90 -1.44 2.86
CA SER A 143 6.60 -1.52 3.55
C SER A 143 6.54 -0.70 4.84
N ALA A 144 7.64 -0.63 5.61
CA ALA A 144 7.72 0.19 6.81
C ALA A 144 7.62 1.69 6.46
N TRP A 145 8.34 2.13 5.44
CA TRP A 145 8.22 3.49 4.92
C TRP A 145 6.79 3.82 4.48
N PHE A 146 6.19 2.90 3.72
CA PHE A 146 4.82 3.02 3.27
C PHE A 146 3.83 3.14 4.43
N ILE A 147 3.90 2.26 5.44
CA ILE A 147 3.01 2.28 6.60
C ILE A 147 3.15 3.59 7.37
N MET A 148 4.37 4.05 7.65
CA MET A 148 4.60 5.32 8.35
C MET A 148 3.97 6.50 7.60
N THR A 149 4.18 6.55 6.28
CA THR A 149 3.64 7.64 5.45
C THR A 149 2.12 7.53 5.31
N ALA A 150 1.58 6.32 5.23
CA ALA A 150 0.14 6.09 5.17
C ALA A 150 -0.54 6.49 6.49
N LEU A 151 0.06 6.17 7.64
CA LEU A 151 -0.43 6.62 8.94
C LEU A 151 -0.51 8.15 9.02
N ASP A 152 0.52 8.86 8.53
CA ASP A 152 0.52 10.32 8.49
C ASP A 152 -0.57 10.87 7.55
N LEU A 153 -0.68 10.32 6.35
CA LEU A 153 -1.70 10.71 5.37
C LEU A 153 -3.13 10.53 5.90
N LEU A 154 -3.34 9.53 6.76
CA LEU A 154 -4.63 9.24 7.40
C LEU A 154 -4.87 10.03 8.69
N GLY A 155 -3.92 10.87 9.13
CA GLY A 155 -4.01 11.62 10.38
C GLY A 155 -3.75 10.78 11.65
N TYR A 156 -3.13 9.62 11.50
CA TYR A 156 -2.81 8.66 12.58
C TYR A 156 -1.30 8.55 12.85
N ALA A 157 -0.51 9.55 12.45
CA ALA A 157 0.91 9.61 12.75
C ALA A 157 1.15 9.50 14.27
N PRO A 158 2.06 8.61 14.72
CA PRO A 158 2.36 8.50 16.14
C PRO A 158 3.11 9.74 16.64
N GLN A 159 2.86 10.14 17.89
CA GLN A 159 3.68 11.16 18.57
C GLN A 159 5.05 10.58 18.93
N LEU A 160 6.11 11.10 18.30
CA LEU A 160 7.48 10.59 18.42
C LEU A 160 8.42 11.51 19.21
N MET A 161 8.07 12.78 19.43
CA MET A 161 8.97 13.80 19.99
C MET A 161 8.73 14.04 21.47
N ALA A 162 7.46 14.09 21.87
CA ALA A 162 7.02 14.34 23.24
C ALA A 162 6.26 13.14 23.81
N CYS A 163 6.18 13.06 25.13
CA CYS A 163 5.32 12.10 25.80
C CYS A 163 3.86 12.40 25.43
N VAL A 164 3.13 11.41 24.94
CA VAL A 164 1.73 11.60 24.53
C VAL A 164 0.78 11.87 25.70
N SER A 165 1.20 11.59 26.94
CA SER A 165 0.40 11.82 28.15
C SER A 165 0.68 13.15 28.85
N CYS A 166 1.93 13.63 28.88
CA CYS A 166 2.30 14.83 29.62
C CYS A 166 3.07 15.88 28.80
N GLU A 167 3.20 15.65 27.49
CA GLU A 167 3.77 16.57 26.49
C GLU A 167 5.23 16.98 26.69
N ARG A 168 5.90 16.45 27.73
CA ARG A 168 7.33 16.67 27.94
C ARG A 168 8.16 16.02 26.83
N PRO A 169 9.25 16.66 26.35
CA PRO A 169 10.14 16.06 25.37
C PRO A 169 10.69 14.71 25.84
N LEU A 170 10.71 13.73 24.94
CA LEU A 170 11.24 12.40 25.22
C LEU A 170 12.77 12.44 25.23
N ALA A 171 13.36 11.97 26.33
CA ALA A 171 14.80 11.81 26.46
C ALA A 171 15.37 10.83 25.41
N ALA A 172 16.65 10.94 25.10
CA ALA A 172 17.36 10.05 24.18
C ALA A 172 17.69 8.68 24.82
N LYS A 173 16.66 7.98 25.30
CA LYS A 173 16.71 6.66 25.93
C LYS A 173 15.55 5.79 25.42
N PRO A 174 15.55 4.47 25.70
CA PRO A 174 14.40 3.62 25.39
C PRO A 174 13.12 4.14 26.04
N ALA A 175 11.98 3.99 25.36
CA ALA A 175 10.69 4.50 25.80
C ALA A 175 9.56 3.52 25.45
N ALA A 176 8.51 3.51 26.25
CA ALA A 176 7.33 2.70 26.00
C ALA A 176 6.48 3.33 24.88
N PHE A 177 5.93 2.49 23.99
CA PHE A 177 5.01 2.92 22.94
C PHE A 177 3.60 2.43 23.24
N SER A 178 2.61 3.32 23.13
CA SER A 178 1.20 2.97 23.27
C SER A 178 0.43 3.42 22.03
N ALA A 179 0.02 2.45 21.21
CA ALA A 179 -0.82 2.72 20.06
C ALA A 179 -2.18 3.31 20.47
N ALA A 180 -2.73 2.83 21.59
CA ALA A 180 -3.99 3.34 22.15
C ALA A 180 -3.91 4.80 22.60
N ALA A 181 -2.73 5.23 23.07
CA ALA A 181 -2.49 6.64 23.38
C ALA A 181 -2.00 7.43 22.16
N GLY A 182 -1.67 6.78 21.04
CA GLY A 182 -1.18 7.41 19.81
C GLY A 182 0.30 7.83 19.84
N GLY A 183 1.14 7.24 20.71
CA GLY A 183 2.54 7.66 20.76
C GLY A 183 3.39 7.09 21.89
N PHE A 184 4.57 7.67 22.05
CA PHE A 184 5.53 7.29 23.08
C PHE A 184 5.21 7.92 24.44
N LEU A 185 5.50 7.18 25.52
CA LEU A 185 5.33 7.60 26.91
C LEU A 185 6.70 7.80 27.57
N CYS A 186 6.82 8.85 28.38
CA CYS A 186 7.98 9.02 29.27
C CYS A 186 7.96 8.01 30.42
N ASP A 187 9.08 7.88 31.12
CA ASP A 187 9.26 6.99 32.27
C ASP A 187 8.27 7.23 33.42
N GLN A 188 7.78 8.45 33.60
CA GLN A 188 6.78 8.78 34.63
C GLN A 188 5.35 8.44 34.21
N CYS A 189 5.07 8.39 32.91
CA CYS A 189 3.71 8.15 32.39
C CYS A 189 3.51 6.71 31.92
N ALA A 190 4.60 5.99 31.62
CA ALA A 190 4.53 4.60 31.17
C ALA A 190 4.06 3.68 32.32
N PRO A 191 3.00 2.89 32.12
CA PRO A 191 2.63 1.82 33.04
C PRO A 191 3.81 0.86 33.30
N PRO A 192 3.91 0.29 34.52
CA PRO A 192 4.87 -0.76 34.80
C PRO A 192 4.69 -1.95 33.84
N ALA A 193 5.79 -2.63 33.50
CA ALA A 193 5.84 -3.82 32.63
C ALA A 193 5.54 -3.60 31.14
N MET A 194 5.44 -2.37 30.65
CA MET A 194 5.46 -2.13 29.20
C MET A 194 6.86 -2.39 28.61
N ASP A 195 6.89 -3.06 27.45
CA ASP A 195 8.12 -3.24 26.69
C ASP A 195 8.67 -1.88 26.23
N LEU A 196 9.99 -1.73 26.34
CA LEU A 196 10.67 -0.51 25.93
C LEU A 196 11.19 -0.66 24.51
N VAL A 197 10.82 0.30 23.67
CA VAL A 197 11.36 0.42 22.32
C VAL A 197 12.77 1.02 22.39
N PRO A 198 13.78 0.40 21.77
CA PRO A 198 15.14 0.92 21.75
C PRO A 198 15.22 2.34 21.16
N VAL A 199 16.12 3.16 21.71
CA VAL A 199 16.34 4.54 21.23
C VAL A 199 16.71 4.60 19.73
N ALA A 200 17.38 3.57 19.21
CA ALA A 200 17.71 3.47 17.79
C ALA A 200 16.46 3.40 16.91
N THR A 201 15.48 2.57 17.29
CA THR A 201 14.17 2.47 16.62
C THR A 201 13.46 3.82 16.63
N ILE A 202 13.42 4.49 17.79
CA ILE A 202 12.78 5.81 17.92
C ILE A 202 13.43 6.83 16.98
N LYS A 203 14.77 6.85 16.89
CA LYS A 203 15.49 7.74 15.97
C LYS A 203 15.15 7.46 14.50
N VAL A 204 15.02 6.20 14.11
CA VAL A 204 14.64 5.85 12.73
C VAL A 204 13.19 6.23 12.45
N LEU A 205 12.25 5.98 13.36
CA LEU A 205 10.86 6.42 13.22
C LEU A 205 10.76 7.95 13.07
N ARG A 206 11.55 8.70 13.86
CA ARG A 206 11.63 10.17 13.75
C ARG A 206 12.19 10.62 12.40
N LEU A 207 13.19 9.91 11.87
CA LEU A 207 13.69 10.17 10.52
C LEU A 207 12.60 9.92 9.48
N MET A 208 11.88 8.80 9.58
CA MET A 208 10.78 8.49 8.66
C MET A 208 9.68 9.56 8.71
N ALA A 209 9.31 10.01 9.92
CA ALA A 209 8.34 11.10 10.12
C ALA A 209 8.76 12.44 9.48
N SER A 210 10.07 12.67 9.32
CA SER A 210 10.58 13.89 8.66
C SER A 210 10.46 13.85 7.13
N GLY A 211 10.12 12.71 6.54
CA GLY A 211 10.04 12.52 5.09
C GLY A 211 11.41 12.40 4.39
N ASP A 212 12.53 12.33 5.13
CA ASP A 212 13.88 12.19 4.55
C ASP A 212 14.18 10.75 4.08
N LEU A 213 13.55 10.39 2.95
CA LEU A 213 13.72 9.10 2.28
C LEU A 213 15.17 8.89 1.81
N ALA A 214 15.88 9.96 1.43
CA ALA A 214 17.26 9.89 0.96
C ALA A 214 18.20 9.41 2.07
N THR A 215 18.03 9.93 3.29
CA THR A 215 18.78 9.43 4.45
C THR A 215 18.32 8.05 4.86
N TYR A 216 17.01 7.77 4.86
CA TYR A 216 16.48 6.43 5.18
C TYR A 216 17.08 5.33 4.30
N ARG A 217 17.16 5.55 2.98
CA ARG A 217 17.76 4.61 2.02
C ARG A 217 19.21 4.26 2.32
N ARG A 218 19.98 5.21 2.88
CA ARG A 218 21.40 5.03 3.23
C ARG A 218 21.61 4.30 4.56
N LEU A 219 20.58 4.19 5.40
CA LEU A 219 20.71 3.50 6.69
C LEU A 219 20.93 2.00 6.48
N LYS A 220 21.83 1.45 7.31
CA LYS A 220 21.95 0.00 7.49
C LYS A 220 21.09 -0.38 8.68
N LEU A 221 20.00 -1.08 8.42
CA LEU A 221 19.07 -1.53 9.44
C LEU A 221 19.24 -3.04 9.56
N ASP A 222 19.73 -3.50 10.71
CA ASP A 222 19.81 -4.94 10.98
C ASP A 222 18.40 -5.52 11.23
N ALA A 223 18.32 -6.85 11.30
CA ALA A 223 17.04 -7.54 11.43
C ALA A 223 16.31 -7.22 12.74
N GLN A 224 17.05 -6.98 13.84
CA GLN A 224 16.46 -6.66 15.14
C GLN A 224 15.87 -5.25 15.15
N LEU A 225 16.61 -4.28 14.61
CA LEU A 225 16.14 -2.90 14.45
C LEU A 225 14.92 -2.85 13.52
N MET A 226 14.95 -3.56 12.39
CA MET A 226 13.80 -3.66 11.49
C MET A 226 12.58 -4.27 12.17
N GLY A 227 12.74 -5.39 12.89
CA GLY A 227 11.64 -6.00 13.64
C GLY A 227 11.04 -5.06 14.68
N SER A 228 11.87 -4.27 15.36
CA SER A 228 11.40 -3.26 16.32
C SER A 228 10.65 -2.10 15.65
N ILE A 229 11.10 -1.63 14.48
CA ILE A 229 10.39 -0.61 13.68
C ILE A 229 9.02 -1.13 13.25
N GLU A 230 8.98 -2.34 12.69
CA GLU A 230 7.75 -2.98 12.25
C GLU A 230 6.78 -3.18 13.41
N GLY A 231 7.25 -3.62 14.57
CA GLY A 231 6.39 -3.79 15.75
C GLY A 231 5.65 -2.52 16.15
N VAL A 232 6.33 -1.37 16.14
CA VAL A 232 5.69 -0.06 16.44
C VAL A 232 4.66 0.31 15.36
N LEU A 233 5.06 0.23 14.08
CA LEU A 233 4.20 0.63 12.96
C LEU A 233 2.98 -0.27 12.82
N GLN A 234 3.14 -1.58 13.01
CA GLN A 234 2.05 -2.54 12.97
C GLN A 234 1.08 -2.32 14.14
N SER A 235 1.60 -2.12 15.36
CA SER A 235 0.74 -1.83 16.52
C SER A 235 -0.08 -0.55 16.32
N GLN A 236 0.54 0.51 15.78
CA GLN A 236 -0.16 1.75 15.45
C GLN A 236 -1.23 1.54 14.37
N LEU A 237 -0.87 0.84 13.29
CA LEU A 237 -1.77 0.57 12.17
C LEU A 237 -2.97 -0.28 12.61
N GLU A 238 -2.75 -1.37 13.34
CA GLU A 238 -3.81 -2.26 13.81
C GLU A 238 -4.74 -1.59 14.82
N HIS A 239 -4.25 -0.61 15.60
CA HIS A 239 -5.10 0.14 16.52
C HIS A 239 -6.13 1.01 15.80
N HIS A 240 -5.78 1.57 14.64
CA HIS A 240 -6.65 2.47 13.87
C HIS A 240 -7.45 1.77 12.76
N LEU A 241 -7.17 0.49 12.48
CA LEU A 241 -7.92 -0.27 11.50
C LEU A 241 -9.01 -1.13 12.17
N ASP A 242 -10.28 -0.91 11.79
CA ASP A 242 -11.43 -1.69 12.28
C ASP A 242 -11.33 -3.21 12.03
N ARG A 243 -10.46 -3.63 11.11
CA ARG A 243 -10.27 -5.04 10.73
C ARG A 243 -8.80 -5.30 10.48
N ARG A 244 -8.31 -6.43 10.99
CA ARG A 244 -6.94 -6.92 10.73
C ARG A 244 -6.70 -7.12 9.25
N LEU A 245 -5.52 -6.71 8.79
CA LEU A 245 -5.05 -6.92 7.42
C LEU A 245 -4.64 -8.38 7.23
N LYS A 246 -5.14 -9.01 6.16
CA LYS A 246 -4.83 -10.41 5.85
C LYS A 246 -3.37 -10.59 5.45
N SER A 247 -2.85 -9.64 4.67
CA SER A 247 -1.45 -9.57 4.25
C SER A 247 -0.51 -9.47 5.45
N LEU A 248 -0.87 -8.68 6.47
CA LEU A 248 -0.07 -8.53 7.68
C LEU A 248 -0.05 -9.82 8.50
N ALA A 249 -1.21 -10.46 8.66
CA ALA A 249 -1.29 -11.77 9.31
C ALA A 249 -0.42 -12.83 8.59
N PHE A 250 -0.42 -12.81 7.25
CA PHE A 250 0.43 -13.70 6.46
C PHE A 250 1.93 -13.42 6.64
N LEU A 251 2.34 -12.14 6.60
CA LEU A 251 3.73 -11.74 6.87
C LEU A 251 4.21 -12.19 8.25
N ASN A 252 3.35 -12.07 9.27
CA ASN A 252 3.67 -12.53 10.63
C ASN A 252 3.78 -14.06 10.70
N GLN A 253 2.96 -14.81 9.95
CA GLN A 253 3.08 -16.27 9.85
C GLN A 253 4.37 -16.72 9.15
N MET A 254 4.85 -15.99 8.15
CA MET A 254 6.11 -16.33 7.46
C MET A 254 7.35 -16.18 8.36
N ARG A 255 7.24 -15.40 9.44
CA ARG A 255 8.34 -15.07 10.35
C ARG A 255 8.37 -15.92 11.63
N ALA A 256 7.27 -16.63 11.90
CA ALA A 256 7.10 -17.52 13.03
C ALA A 256 7.75 -18.88 12.76
#